data_AF-A0A7C1BA09-F1
#
_entry.id   AF-A0A7C1BA09-F1
#
_cell.length_a   1.000
_cell.length_b   1.000
_cell.length_c   1.000
_cell.angle_alpha   90.00
_cell.angle_beta   90.00
_cell.angle_gamma   90.00
#
_symmetry.space_group_name_H-M   'P 1'
#
loop_
_entity.id
_entity.type
_entity.pdbx_description
1 polymer ?
#
loop_
_entity_poly.entity_id
_entity_poly.type
_entity_poly.pdbx_seq_one_letter_code
_entity_poly.pdbx_strand_id
1 'polypeptide(L)'
;LNHAVPAANEIAGELNRQHWDVAPSYFNYLAQPPDPKQRDAFFVGGQAEGFSYNDWGYARPLALTCEMWRVATGQDLFKDSSFFRGQSVWHAYGLRPDTGTFARSEDCPSGFKPGANLKTFMHLLATRLNDPLAEWLAEKYKWKYVQNGWKEILWRNPKLKAKSPKQLNLPLAGCFPKLGHVYFRTAWDDKNAAFALFQCGPFYAGHQHLDNNTFVIHRSGSLAIDSGTNDYGSHRGNYYCRTIAHNGILVFDPREVFSGRAWSARGIGGANDGGQMRGRAIERAGQFKPGCPSDTGKIIAFKNGRYCAAAAGDATRSYWSEKVRRAVRAFYHLRPEKSGPNAIDTFVVFDSVETKKPGTEARWLIHSINRPKIIRNGFIITHGGGQLIGQVLLPVRPKMEIIGGPGKESFVNGKNYPPKKKPDAEHGAWRIEIPFKDQALVLLTTTKKGVKPAEIPPAIPTETKPGFTFSRGRFRYNLLLGEAKSDLPAIEILQNGKIIETLRLPALER
;
A
#
# COMPACT_ATOMS: atom_id res chain seq x y z
N LEU A 1 -3.97 -23.54 23.16
CA LEU A 1 -4.95 -24.02 24.15
C LEU A 1 -4.82 -25.51 24.43
N ASN A 2 -4.66 -26.44 23.46
CA ASN A 2 -4.43 -27.86 23.83
C ASN A 2 -2.98 -28.32 23.99
N HIS A 3 -2.04 -27.38 23.89
CA HIS A 3 -1.09 -27.07 24.95
C HIS A 3 -0.95 -25.49 24.91
N ALA A 4 -0.06 -24.82 25.65
CA ALA A 4 0.26 -23.39 25.42
C ALA A 4 1.47 -23.03 24.47
N VAL A 5 2.23 -23.87 23.76
CA VAL A 5 2.25 -25.34 23.62
C VAL A 5 3.63 -25.94 23.93
N PRO A 6 4.76 -25.54 23.32
CA PRO A 6 6.09 -25.78 23.92
C PRO A 6 6.96 -24.54 24.24
N ALA A 7 6.74 -23.76 25.30
CA ALA A 7 5.76 -22.68 25.36
C ALA A 7 6.39 -21.36 24.84
N ALA A 8 5.76 -20.76 23.82
CA ALA A 8 6.14 -19.56 23.09
C ALA A 8 7.42 -19.56 22.18
N ASN A 9 7.87 -20.62 21.53
CA ASN A 9 8.77 -21.67 22.01
C ASN A 9 10.22 -21.19 21.76
N GLU A 10 11.11 -20.97 22.71
CA GLU A 10 11.15 -21.33 24.14
C GLU A 10 10.72 -20.13 25.06
N ILE A 11 9.76 -19.32 24.58
CA ILE A 11 9.49 -17.88 24.79
C ILE A 11 10.36 -17.01 23.87
N ALA A 12 10.32 -17.33 22.56
CA ALA A 12 11.37 -17.16 21.54
C ALA A 12 12.70 -17.76 22.06
N GLY A 13 13.59 -18.46 21.37
CA GLY A 13 14.65 -19.19 22.10
C GLY A 13 15.89 -18.38 22.50
N GLU A 14 16.02 -17.56 23.55
CA GLU A 14 15.22 -17.13 24.73
C GLU A 14 14.85 -15.63 24.61
N LEU A 15 14.12 -15.25 23.54
CA LEU A 15 14.20 -13.96 22.81
C LEU A 15 15.55 -13.74 22.09
N ASN A 16 16.26 -14.87 21.93
CA ASN A 16 17.57 -15.08 21.30
C ASN A 16 18.77 -14.50 22.07
N ARG A 17 18.76 -14.64 23.40
CA ARG A 17 19.94 -14.75 24.30
C ARG A 17 21.04 -13.67 24.33
N GLN A 18 20.96 -12.52 23.63
CA GLN A 18 21.63 -11.23 24.00
C GLN A 18 21.64 -10.14 22.89
N HIS A 19 21.05 -10.37 21.71
CA HIS A 19 20.88 -9.34 20.68
C HIS A 19 19.56 -9.50 19.89
N TRP A 20 18.99 -8.39 19.40
CA TRP A 20 17.60 -8.13 18.93
C TRP A 20 16.94 -9.09 17.89
N ASP A 21 16.46 -10.28 18.27
CA ASP A 21 15.71 -11.19 17.38
C ASP A 21 14.42 -11.79 18.02
N VAL A 22 13.41 -10.94 18.28
CA VAL A 22 12.22 -11.31 19.07
C VAL A 22 10.99 -11.75 18.26
N ALA A 23 10.95 -11.66 16.94
CA ALA A 23 9.69 -11.83 16.22
C ALA A 23 9.79 -12.84 15.06
N PRO A 24 8.70 -13.57 14.71
CA PRO A 24 8.70 -14.57 13.64
C PRO A 24 9.49 -14.11 12.43
N SER A 25 10.56 -14.84 12.10
CA SER A 25 11.37 -14.83 10.88
C SER A 25 11.56 -13.51 10.09
N TYR A 26 10.48 -12.90 9.57
CA TYR A 26 10.46 -11.64 8.84
C TYR A 26 10.30 -10.39 9.71
N PHE A 27 9.70 -10.47 10.90
CA PHE A 27 9.51 -9.31 11.75
C PHE A 27 10.82 -8.71 12.24
N ASN A 28 11.83 -9.55 12.50
CA ASN A 28 13.19 -9.07 12.80
C ASN A 28 13.71 -8.23 11.63
N TYR A 29 13.46 -8.67 10.40
CA TYR A 29 13.78 -7.87 9.22
C TYR A 29 13.04 -6.54 9.25
N LEU A 30 11.71 -6.53 9.43
CA LEU A 30 10.87 -5.31 9.49
C LEU A 30 11.24 -4.36 10.64
N ALA A 31 11.86 -4.88 11.70
CA ALA A 31 12.31 -4.13 12.86
C ALA A 31 13.63 -3.39 12.62
N GLN A 32 14.49 -3.85 11.71
CA GLN A 32 15.81 -3.22 11.56
C GLN A 32 15.62 -1.76 11.13
N PRO A 33 16.40 -0.83 11.71
CA PRO A 33 16.29 0.59 11.41
C PRO A 33 16.42 0.85 9.90
N PRO A 34 15.78 1.91 9.41
CA PRO A 34 16.04 2.36 8.04
C PRO A 34 17.53 2.76 7.92
N ASP A 35 18.04 2.79 6.69
CA ASP A 35 19.42 3.23 6.42
C ASP A 35 19.65 4.61 7.08
N PRO A 36 20.81 4.94 7.67
CA PRO A 36 21.07 6.26 8.26
C PRO A 36 20.80 7.47 7.33
N LYS A 37 20.79 7.26 6.00
CA LYS A 37 20.41 8.25 4.98
C LYS A 37 18.88 8.44 4.86
N GLN A 38 18.09 7.50 5.38
CA GLN A 38 16.63 7.47 5.39
C GLN A 38 16.11 8.12 6.68
N ARG A 39 15.93 9.45 6.68
CA ARG A 39 15.51 10.26 7.84
C ARG A 39 14.06 10.79 7.74
N ASP A 40 13.52 11.24 8.88
CA ASP A 40 12.28 12.01 9.09
C ASP A 40 10.95 11.38 8.68
N ALA A 41 10.87 10.76 7.50
CA ALA A 41 9.66 10.16 6.94
C ALA A 41 9.83 8.67 6.60
N PHE A 42 10.92 8.06 7.09
CA PHE A 42 11.15 6.63 7.02
C PHE A 42 10.89 6.00 8.39
N PHE A 43 10.17 4.89 8.39
CA PHE A 43 9.67 4.23 9.58
C PHE A 43 9.91 2.72 9.49
N VAL A 44 9.81 2.07 10.64
CA VAL A 44 9.94 0.62 10.82
C VAL A 44 8.62 0.00 11.24
N GLY A 45 8.57 -1.33 11.25
CA GLY A 45 7.42 -2.08 11.74
C GLY A 45 6.37 -2.35 10.66
N GLY A 46 5.12 -2.43 11.13
CA GLY A 46 3.99 -2.92 10.36
C GLY A 46 3.85 -4.43 10.37
N GLN A 47 2.98 -4.98 9.50
CA GLN A 47 2.70 -6.41 9.45
C GLN A 47 2.48 -6.83 8.00
N ALA A 48 3.27 -7.80 7.53
CA ALA A 48 3.27 -8.27 6.16
C ALA A 48 1.92 -8.86 5.74
N GLU A 49 1.14 -9.40 6.68
CA GLU A 49 -0.18 -9.98 6.39
C GLU A 49 -1.33 -8.95 6.38
N GLY A 50 -1.00 -7.66 6.43
CA GLY A 50 -1.96 -6.56 6.41
C GLY A 50 -2.58 -6.23 7.78
N PHE A 51 -3.46 -5.23 7.80
CA PHE A 51 -4.02 -4.68 9.03
C PHE A 51 -4.97 -5.62 9.78
N SER A 52 -5.76 -6.43 9.06
CA SER A 52 -6.65 -7.41 9.68
C SER A 52 -5.85 -8.47 10.44
N TYR A 53 -4.81 -9.03 9.83
CA TYR A 53 -3.93 -10.00 10.47
C TYR A 53 -2.89 -9.36 11.39
N ASN A 54 -2.84 -8.03 11.51
CA ASN A 54 -2.21 -7.39 12.66
C ASN A 54 -3.10 -7.49 13.92
N ASP A 55 -4.43 -7.42 13.77
CA ASP A 55 -5.39 -7.58 14.87
C ASP A 55 -5.51 -9.05 15.32
N TRP A 56 -5.55 -9.98 14.37
CA TRP A 56 -5.70 -11.42 14.62
C TRP A 56 -4.39 -12.21 14.69
N GLY A 57 -3.36 -11.76 13.97
CA GLY A 57 -2.10 -12.47 13.80
C GLY A 57 -1.04 -12.04 14.82
N TYR A 58 0.24 -12.13 14.43
CA TYR A 58 1.37 -12.30 15.35
C TYR A 58 1.76 -11.10 16.22
N ALA A 59 1.52 -9.86 15.80
CA ALA A 59 2.02 -8.68 16.50
C ALA A 59 1.48 -8.55 17.94
N ARG A 60 0.19 -8.81 18.13
CA ARG A 60 -0.46 -8.76 19.44
C ARG A 60 -0.05 -9.94 20.36
N PRO A 61 -0.13 -11.22 19.95
CA PRO A 61 0.41 -12.34 20.72
C PRO A 61 1.86 -12.15 21.11
N LEU A 62 2.69 -11.56 20.23
CA LEU A 62 4.07 -11.25 20.56
C LEU A 62 4.17 -10.23 21.69
N ALA A 63 3.42 -9.13 21.64
CA ALA A 63 3.41 -8.17 22.76
C ALA A 63 2.88 -8.77 24.06
N LEU A 64 1.88 -9.64 24.01
CA LEU A 64 1.41 -10.35 25.21
C LEU A 64 2.52 -11.25 25.78
N THR A 65 3.30 -11.90 24.92
CA THR A 65 4.44 -12.73 25.32
C THR A 65 5.53 -11.87 25.96
N CYS A 66 5.87 -10.72 25.38
CA CYS A 66 6.81 -9.76 25.96
C CYS A 66 6.34 -9.24 27.33
N GLU A 67 5.04 -9.00 27.48
CA GLU A 67 4.47 -8.56 28.77
C GLU A 67 4.51 -9.67 29.82
N MET A 68 4.20 -10.91 29.44
CA MET A 68 4.34 -12.07 30.33
C MET A 68 5.79 -12.23 30.80
N TRP A 69 6.75 -12.14 29.88
CA TRP A 69 8.18 -12.20 30.21
C TRP A 69 8.58 -11.10 31.19
N ARG A 70 8.19 -9.85 30.90
CA ARG A 70 8.48 -8.70 31.78
C ARG A 70 7.93 -8.89 33.19
N VAL A 71 6.73 -9.44 33.35
CA VAL A 71 6.14 -9.71 34.67
C VAL A 71 6.86 -10.87 35.37
N ALA A 72 7.24 -11.92 34.64
CA ALA A 72 7.87 -13.11 35.20
C ALA A 72 9.35 -12.89 35.58
N THR A 73 10.09 -12.08 34.81
CA THR A 73 11.55 -11.96 34.92
C THR A 73 12.02 -10.55 35.31
N GLY A 74 11.16 -9.53 35.21
CA GLY A 74 11.54 -8.13 35.37
C GLY A 74 12.22 -7.51 34.14
N GLN A 75 12.55 -8.31 33.10
CA GLN A 75 13.21 -7.81 31.90
C GLN A 75 12.21 -7.14 30.93
N ASP A 76 12.45 -5.88 30.57
CA ASP A 76 11.61 -5.14 29.64
C ASP A 76 12.09 -5.23 28.19
N LEU A 77 11.41 -6.06 27.42
CA LEU A 77 11.70 -6.32 26.00
C LEU A 77 11.03 -5.32 25.06
N PHE A 78 10.14 -4.47 25.57
CA PHE A 78 9.52 -3.43 24.75
C PHE A 78 10.49 -2.30 24.49
N LYS A 79 11.25 -1.90 25.53
CA LYS A 79 12.10 -0.71 25.54
C LYS A 79 12.99 -0.59 24.31
N ASP A 80 13.55 -1.69 23.83
CA ASP A 80 14.51 -1.68 22.73
C ASP A 80 13.92 -2.21 21.41
N SER A 81 12.61 -2.50 21.37
CA SER A 81 11.96 -3.01 20.16
C SER A 81 11.53 -1.90 19.21
N SER A 82 12.33 -1.68 18.18
CA SER A 82 11.99 -0.84 17.02
C SER A 82 10.71 -1.30 16.33
N PHE A 83 10.45 -2.62 16.29
CA PHE A 83 9.22 -3.19 15.75
C PHE A 83 7.98 -2.61 16.46
N PHE A 84 7.94 -2.67 17.79
CA PHE A 84 6.80 -2.19 18.56
C PHE A 84 6.66 -0.67 18.51
N ARG A 85 7.78 0.07 18.56
CA ARG A 85 7.79 1.54 18.38
C ARG A 85 7.21 1.97 17.02
N GLY A 86 7.37 1.15 15.99
CA GLY A 86 6.83 1.40 14.65
C GLY A 86 5.34 1.13 14.49
N GLN A 87 4.71 0.36 15.39
CA GLN A 87 3.32 -0.08 15.21
C GLN A 87 2.32 1.07 15.29
N SER A 88 2.44 1.97 16.27
CA SER A 88 1.54 3.12 16.40
C SER A 88 1.61 4.02 15.16
N VAL A 89 2.82 4.25 14.63
CA VAL A 89 3.03 5.04 13.42
C VAL A 89 2.40 4.34 12.21
N TRP A 90 2.65 3.05 12.00
CA TRP A 90 2.06 2.29 10.89
C TRP A 90 0.52 2.27 10.93
N HIS A 91 -0.06 2.08 12.12
CA HIS A 91 -1.51 2.15 12.32
C HIS A 91 -2.06 3.54 12.00
N ALA A 92 -1.40 4.61 12.49
CA ALA A 92 -1.82 5.97 12.21
C ALA A 92 -1.83 6.28 10.71
N TYR A 93 -0.78 5.89 9.98
CA TYR A 93 -0.73 6.04 8.52
C TYR A 93 -1.78 5.19 7.81
N GLY A 94 -2.02 3.95 8.26
CA GLY A 94 -2.98 3.04 7.66
C GLY A 94 -4.46 3.44 7.77
N LEU A 95 -4.83 4.24 8.77
CA LEU A 95 -6.23 4.63 9.00
C LEU A 95 -6.71 5.67 8.00
N ARG A 96 -7.66 5.34 7.14
CA ARG A 96 -8.28 6.27 6.19
C ARG A 96 -8.92 7.48 6.90
N PRO A 97 -8.75 8.71 6.36
CA PRO A 97 -9.31 9.91 6.99
C PRO A 97 -10.84 9.96 6.95
N ASP A 98 -11.44 9.43 5.89
CA ASP A 98 -12.88 9.54 5.60
C ASP A 98 -13.76 8.64 6.49
N THR A 99 -13.27 7.44 6.81
CA THR A 99 -14.06 6.36 7.42
C THR A 99 -13.48 5.86 8.75
N GLY A 100 -12.21 6.17 9.03
CA GLY A 100 -11.48 5.59 10.16
C GLY A 100 -11.25 4.08 10.04
N THR A 101 -11.39 3.52 8.83
CA THR A 101 -11.09 2.12 8.50
C THR A 101 -9.63 2.03 8.06
N PHE A 102 -9.01 0.85 8.16
CA PHE A 102 -7.69 0.68 7.57
C PHE A 102 -7.75 0.66 6.04
N ALA A 103 -6.67 1.11 5.40
CA ALA A 103 -6.42 0.85 4.00
C ALA A 103 -6.54 -0.66 3.73
N ARG A 104 -7.15 -1.02 2.61
CA ARG A 104 -7.09 -2.40 2.15
C ARG A 104 -5.67 -2.65 1.60
N SER A 105 -5.08 -3.71 2.13
CA SER A 105 -3.84 -4.32 1.67
C SER A 105 -3.92 -5.78 2.12
N GLU A 106 -3.43 -6.71 1.31
CA GLU A 106 -3.40 -8.13 1.65
C GLU A 106 -4.80 -8.69 1.97
N ASP A 107 -4.90 -9.72 2.83
CA ASP A 107 -6.18 -10.28 3.29
C ASP A 107 -6.94 -9.35 4.30
N CYS A 108 -7.01 -8.04 4.02
CA CYS A 108 -7.78 -7.04 4.77
C CYS A 108 -9.18 -6.81 4.16
N PRO A 109 -10.28 -7.11 4.90
CA PRO A 109 -11.63 -6.96 4.39
C PRO A 109 -12.03 -5.49 4.24
N SER A 110 -13.00 -5.22 3.38
CA SER A 110 -13.50 -3.85 3.23
C SER A 110 -14.06 -3.30 4.53
N GLY A 111 -13.77 -2.03 4.83
CA GLY A 111 -14.32 -1.37 6.01
C GLY A 111 -13.80 -1.92 7.34
N PHE A 112 -12.66 -2.62 7.35
CA PHE A 112 -12.04 -3.11 8.58
C PHE A 112 -11.74 -1.96 9.53
N LYS A 113 -12.40 -1.95 10.69
CA LYS A 113 -12.20 -0.96 11.76
C LYS A 113 -11.41 -1.60 12.90
N PRO A 114 -10.47 -0.85 13.50
CA PRO A 114 -9.76 -1.32 14.69
C PRO A 114 -10.74 -1.57 15.85
N GLY A 115 -10.65 -2.76 16.44
CA GLY A 115 -11.52 -3.21 17.52
C GLY A 115 -10.83 -3.30 18.88
N ALA A 116 -11.44 -4.06 19.78
CA ALA A 116 -11.00 -4.22 21.17
C ALA A 116 -9.58 -4.82 21.31
N ASN A 117 -9.21 -5.75 20.43
CA ASN A 117 -7.90 -6.38 20.44
C ASN A 117 -6.79 -5.35 20.15
N LEU A 118 -6.89 -4.61 19.03
CA LEU A 118 -5.99 -3.48 18.74
C LEU A 118 -6.01 -2.38 19.81
N LYS A 119 -7.17 -2.07 20.43
CA LYS A 119 -7.23 -1.11 21.54
C LYS A 119 -6.32 -1.53 22.70
N THR A 120 -6.44 -2.78 23.14
CA THR A 120 -5.62 -3.30 24.25
C THR A 120 -4.14 -3.40 23.89
N PHE A 121 -3.85 -3.75 22.63
CA PHE A 121 -2.49 -3.75 22.11
C PHE A 121 -1.89 -2.34 22.14
N MET A 122 -2.63 -1.32 21.69
CA MET A 122 -2.16 0.06 21.72
C MET A 122 -1.98 0.61 23.14
N HIS A 123 -2.86 0.31 24.10
CA HIS A 123 -2.63 0.71 25.50
C HIS A 123 -1.38 0.06 26.09
N LEU A 124 -1.13 -1.23 25.79
CA LEU A 124 0.07 -1.92 26.23
C LEU A 124 1.33 -1.24 25.65
N LEU A 125 1.34 -0.94 24.35
CA LEU A 125 2.44 -0.21 23.72
C LEU A 125 2.60 1.21 24.30
N ALA A 126 1.50 1.95 24.47
CA ALA A 126 1.50 3.29 25.03
C ALA A 126 2.18 3.33 26.40
N THR A 127 1.81 2.41 27.28
CA THR A 127 2.37 2.33 28.63
C THR A 127 3.81 1.85 28.65
N ARG A 128 4.17 0.81 27.89
CA ARG A 128 5.52 0.23 27.92
C ARG A 128 6.54 1.07 27.17
N LEU A 129 6.12 1.80 26.14
CA LEU A 129 7.01 2.63 25.31
C LEU A 129 6.91 4.12 25.61
N ASN A 130 6.03 4.54 26.53
CA ASN A 130 5.65 5.92 26.75
C ASN A 130 5.23 6.61 25.44
N ASP A 131 4.40 5.92 24.65
CA ASP A 131 4.02 6.34 23.30
C ASP A 131 2.66 7.07 23.31
N PRO A 132 2.64 8.40 23.16
CA PRO A 132 1.40 9.18 23.17
C PRO A 132 0.56 8.98 21.90
N LEU A 133 1.15 8.52 20.79
CA LEU A 133 0.41 8.18 19.57
C LEU A 133 -0.36 6.88 19.77
N ALA A 134 0.26 5.89 20.41
CA ALA A 134 -0.41 4.66 20.77
C ALA A 134 -1.60 4.92 21.70
N GLU A 135 -1.46 5.79 22.71
CA GLU A 135 -2.61 6.18 23.56
C GLU A 135 -3.70 6.86 22.74
N TRP A 136 -3.35 7.78 21.83
CA TRP A 136 -4.33 8.43 20.94
C TRP A 136 -5.09 7.43 20.06
N LEU A 137 -4.40 6.43 19.51
CA LEU A 137 -5.04 5.36 18.73
C LEU A 137 -5.96 4.53 19.62
N ALA A 138 -5.50 4.14 20.81
CA ALA A 138 -6.29 3.36 21.75
C ALA A 138 -7.58 4.07 22.16
N GLU A 139 -7.56 5.39 22.38
CA GLU A 139 -8.74 6.20 22.66
C GLU A 139 -9.73 6.23 21.49
N LYS A 140 -9.23 6.19 20.25
CA LYS A 140 -10.07 6.18 19.03
C LYS A 140 -10.72 4.81 18.78
N TYR A 141 -10.09 3.74 19.24
CA TYR A 141 -10.54 2.38 18.96
C TYR A 141 -11.71 1.98 19.86
N LYS A 142 -12.66 1.22 19.32
CA LYS A 142 -13.90 0.89 20.03
C LYS A 142 -13.83 -0.45 20.73
N TRP A 143 -14.42 -0.51 21.93
CA TRP A 143 -14.81 -1.77 22.55
C TRP A 143 -15.94 -2.41 21.74
N LYS A 144 -15.71 -3.61 21.20
CA LYS A 144 -16.79 -4.46 20.70
C LYS A 144 -17.38 -5.35 21.81
N TYR A 145 -16.57 -5.66 22.82
CA TYR A 145 -16.84 -6.67 23.85
C TYR A 145 -16.33 -6.17 25.21
N VAL A 146 -17.22 -5.74 26.09
CA VAL A 146 -16.92 -5.13 27.41
C VAL A 146 -16.11 -6.07 28.31
N GLN A 147 -16.28 -7.38 28.17
CA GLN A 147 -15.53 -8.40 28.90
C GLN A 147 -14.01 -8.36 28.69
N ASN A 148 -13.51 -7.61 27.70
CA ASN A 148 -12.07 -7.38 27.53
C ASN A 148 -11.54 -6.14 28.26
N GLY A 149 -12.42 -5.38 28.95
CA GLY A 149 -12.08 -4.13 29.64
C GLY A 149 -11.05 -4.30 30.77
N TRP A 150 -10.94 -5.48 31.38
CA TRP A 150 -9.94 -5.75 32.42
C TRP A 150 -8.50 -5.53 31.94
N LYS A 151 -8.23 -5.72 30.65
CA LYS A 151 -6.90 -5.46 30.06
C LYS A 151 -6.55 -3.97 30.08
N GLU A 152 -7.54 -3.09 29.96
CA GLU A 152 -7.32 -1.65 30.10
C GLU A 152 -6.99 -1.28 31.55
N ILE A 153 -7.64 -1.93 32.53
CA ILE A 153 -7.32 -1.74 33.95
C ILE A 153 -5.85 -2.14 34.23
N LEU A 154 -5.38 -3.24 33.63
CA LEU A 154 -4.02 -3.71 33.85
C LEU A 154 -2.95 -2.88 33.13
N TRP A 155 -3.22 -2.43 31.91
CA TRP A 155 -2.17 -1.90 31.03
C TRP A 155 -2.29 -0.44 30.69
N ARG A 156 -3.42 0.23 30.88
CA ARG A 156 -3.54 1.65 30.57
C ARG A 156 -2.82 2.48 31.62
N ASN A 157 -1.99 3.42 31.17
CA ASN A 157 -1.42 4.45 32.02
C ASN A 157 -2.30 5.71 31.98
N PRO A 158 -3.12 5.99 33.02
CA PRO A 158 -4.04 7.13 33.01
C PRO A 158 -3.33 8.49 33.03
N LYS A 159 -2.02 8.54 33.29
CA LYS A 159 -1.23 9.78 33.31
C LYS A 159 -0.65 10.13 31.94
N LEU A 160 -0.60 9.18 31.00
CA LEU A 160 -0.08 9.42 29.66
C LEU A 160 -1.11 10.19 28.83
N LYS A 161 -0.71 11.35 28.30
CA LYS A 161 -1.58 12.17 27.45
C LYS A 161 -1.46 11.74 25.99
N ALA A 162 -2.59 11.36 25.40
CA ALA A 162 -2.71 11.09 23.98
C ALA A 162 -2.26 12.29 23.12
N LYS A 163 -1.56 12.02 22.01
CA LYS A 163 -1.24 13.01 20.98
C LYS A 163 -1.56 12.48 19.58
N SER A 164 -2.30 13.26 18.81
CA SER A 164 -2.62 12.94 17.42
C SER A 164 -1.38 13.00 16.53
N PRO A 165 -1.40 12.35 15.34
CA PRO A 165 -0.35 12.50 14.33
C PRO A 165 -0.01 13.97 14.03
N LYS A 166 -1.02 14.84 14.00
CA LYS A 166 -0.82 16.28 13.78
C LYS A 166 -0.07 16.95 14.93
N GLN A 167 -0.44 16.64 16.17
CA GLN A 167 0.24 17.17 17.37
C GLN A 167 1.69 16.69 17.49
N LEU A 168 1.99 15.52 16.91
CA LEU A 168 3.35 14.97 16.82
C LEU A 168 4.11 15.42 15.56
N ASN A 169 3.51 16.29 14.73
CA ASN A 169 4.08 16.74 13.46
C ASN A 169 4.48 15.58 12.53
N LEU A 170 3.72 14.48 12.51
CA LEU A 170 4.02 13.37 11.61
C LEU A 170 3.95 13.83 10.15
N PRO A 171 4.92 13.43 9.30
CA PRO A 171 4.92 13.77 7.88
C PRO A 171 3.65 13.36 7.14
N LEU A 172 3.30 14.10 6.09
CA LEU A 172 2.14 13.78 5.24
C LEU A 172 2.39 12.64 4.24
N ALA A 173 3.63 12.16 4.12
CA ALA A 173 3.94 10.88 3.51
C ALA A 173 4.92 10.11 4.39
N GLY A 174 4.73 8.81 4.51
CA GLY A 174 5.56 7.95 5.35
C GLY A 174 5.90 6.65 4.64
N CYS A 175 7.19 6.27 4.65
CA CYS A 175 7.72 5.09 4.00
C CYS A 175 8.14 4.05 5.03
N PHE A 176 7.67 2.82 4.84
CA PHE A 176 8.06 1.62 5.58
C PHE A 176 8.83 0.73 4.61
N PRO A 177 10.11 1.04 4.30
CA PRO A 177 10.81 0.51 3.13
C PRO A 177 10.92 -1.02 3.13
N LYS A 178 11.07 -1.61 4.32
CA LYS A 178 11.19 -3.06 4.49
C LYS A 178 9.86 -3.79 4.37
N LEU A 179 8.78 -3.19 4.86
CA LEU A 179 7.43 -3.69 4.59
C LEU A 179 7.07 -3.49 3.12
N GLY A 180 7.63 -2.45 2.50
CA GLY A 180 7.32 -2.05 1.14
C GLY A 180 6.13 -1.09 1.05
N HIS A 181 5.65 -0.51 2.15
CA HIS A 181 4.48 0.38 2.14
C HIS A 181 4.90 1.85 2.13
N VAL A 182 4.25 2.67 1.31
CA VAL A 182 4.36 4.12 1.34
C VAL A 182 2.97 4.73 1.38
N TYR A 183 2.71 5.51 2.41
CA TYR A 183 1.44 6.19 2.61
C TYR A 183 1.56 7.65 2.19
N PHE A 184 0.53 8.17 1.54
CA PHE A 184 0.43 9.56 1.11
C PHE A 184 -0.89 10.15 1.62
N ARG A 185 -0.84 11.38 2.14
CA ARG A 185 -2.00 12.08 2.68
C ARG A 185 -1.93 13.57 2.39
N THR A 186 -3.08 14.22 2.28
CA THR A 186 -3.16 15.68 2.15
C THR A 186 -3.03 16.39 3.50
N ALA A 187 -3.61 15.80 4.55
CA ALA A 187 -3.64 16.36 5.89
C ALA A 187 -3.89 15.27 6.94
N TRP A 188 -3.49 15.58 8.17
CA TRP A 188 -3.96 14.89 9.37
C TRP A 188 -5.21 15.60 9.91
N ASP A 189 -6.07 14.85 10.59
CA ASP A 189 -7.27 15.36 11.25
C ASP A 189 -8.27 16.09 10.33
N ASP A 190 -8.34 15.70 9.05
CA ASP A 190 -9.35 16.17 8.08
C ASP A 190 -9.96 15.00 7.30
N LYS A 191 -11.28 14.82 7.43
CA LYS A 191 -12.03 13.76 6.73
C LYS A 191 -12.05 13.91 5.20
N ASN A 192 -11.74 15.10 4.68
CA ASN A 192 -11.70 15.39 3.24
C ASN A 192 -10.31 15.20 2.63
N ALA A 193 -9.30 14.86 3.45
CA ALA A 193 -7.94 14.63 2.97
C ALA A 193 -7.93 13.45 1.99
N ALA A 194 -7.20 13.61 0.88
CA ALA A 194 -6.87 12.47 0.04
C ALA A 194 -5.93 11.55 0.82
N PHE A 195 -6.05 10.25 0.55
CA PHE A 195 -5.25 9.20 1.13
C PHE A 195 -4.90 8.18 0.06
N ALA A 196 -3.63 7.77 0.02
CA ALA A 196 -3.19 6.68 -0.82
C ALA A 196 -2.19 5.78 -0.07
N LEU A 197 -2.21 4.50 -0.44
CA LEU A 197 -1.15 3.54 -0.13
C LEU A 197 -0.56 3.09 -1.46
N PHE A 198 0.75 3.19 -1.60
CA PHE A 198 1.54 2.58 -2.66
C PHE A 198 2.40 1.48 -2.03
N GLN A 199 2.51 0.34 -2.68
CA GLN A 199 3.19 -0.81 -2.11
C GLN A 199 4.08 -1.54 -3.11
N CYS A 200 5.29 -1.86 -2.68
CA CYS A 200 6.25 -2.69 -3.38
C CYS A 200 7.30 -3.20 -2.38
N GLY A 201 7.22 -4.48 -2.00
CA GLY A 201 8.08 -5.08 -1.00
C GLY A 201 8.29 -6.58 -1.19
N PRO A 202 9.10 -7.19 -0.33
CA PRO A 202 9.30 -8.62 -0.35
C PRO A 202 8.05 -9.41 0.04
N PHE A 203 8.01 -10.67 -0.39
CA PHE A 203 7.02 -11.65 0.01
C PHE A 203 7.47 -12.40 1.26
N TYR A 204 6.82 -12.15 2.38
CA TYR A 204 7.12 -12.71 3.69
C TYR A 204 6.17 -13.83 4.11
N ALA A 205 4.86 -13.69 3.88
CA ALA A 205 3.86 -14.46 4.61
C ALA A 205 2.64 -14.91 3.78
N GLY A 206 1.79 -15.77 4.37
CA GLY A 206 0.78 -16.54 3.64
C GLY A 206 -0.43 -15.73 3.16
N HIS A 207 -0.76 -14.68 3.90
CA HIS A 207 -1.86 -13.76 3.63
C HIS A 207 -1.50 -12.62 2.68
N GLN A 208 -0.23 -12.55 2.23
CA GLN A 208 0.19 -11.59 1.22
C GLN A 208 -0.36 -11.91 -0.16
N HIS A 209 -0.64 -10.85 -0.90
CA HIS A 209 -1.08 -10.83 -2.28
C HIS A 209 0.11 -10.66 -3.23
N LEU A 210 -0.18 -10.74 -4.53
CA LEU A 210 0.78 -10.54 -5.61
C LEU A 210 0.63 -9.13 -6.19
N ASP A 211 0.92 -8.15 -5.36
CA ASP A 211 0.46 -6.77 -5.51
C ASP A 211 1.60 -5.75 -5.34
N ASN A 212 2.81 -6.13 -5.75
CA ASN A 212 3.93 -5.19 -5.86
C ASN A 212 3.70 -4.14 -6.96
N ASN A 213 4.17 -2.92 -6.73
CA ASN A 213 3.90 -1.74 -7.55
C ASN A 213 2.40 -1.43 -7.71
N THR A 214 1.57 -1.74 -6.72
CA THR A 214 0.14 -1.38 -6.76
C THR A 214 -0.16 -0.21 -5.82
N PHE A 215 -1.34 0.38 -5.96
CA PHE A 215 -1.76 1.48 -5.11
C PHE A 215 -3.27 1.46 -4.87
N VAL A 216 -3.73 2.13 -3.82
CA VAL A 216 -5.13 2.50 -3.60
C VAL A 216 -5.25 3.99 -3.37
N ILE A 217 -6.38 4.59 -3.75
CA ILE A 217 -6.67 6.02 -3.56
C ILE A 217 -8.08 6.19 -2.99
N HIS A 218 -8.17 6.90 -1.88
CA HIS A 218 -9.42 7.25 -1.21
C HIS A 218 -9.51 8.75 -1.00
N ARG A 219 -10.69 9.30 -1.27
CA ARG A 219 -11.07 10.67 -0.90
C ARG A 219 -12.58 10.79 -0.94
N SER A 220 -13.22 10.98 0.21
CA SER A 220 -14.69 11.02 0.34
C SER A 220 -15.38 9.79 -0.30
N GLY A 221 -14.71 8.65 -0.29
CA GLY A 221 -15.07 7.46 -1.06
C GLY A 221 -13.83 6.71 -1.60
N SER A 222 -14.05 5.50 -2.08
CA SER A 222 -13.01 4.58 -2.56
C SER A 222 -12.89 4.66 -4.08
N LEU A 223 -11.83 5.32 -4.54
CA LEU A 223 -11.71 5.82 -5.92
C LEU A 223 -10.84 4.92 -6.80
N ALA A 224 -9.67 4.51 -6.31
CA ALA A 224 -8.88 3.42 -6.89
C ALA A 224 -8.78 2.34 -5.80
N ILE A 225 -9.47 1.21 -6.02
CA ILE A 225 -9.67 0.20 -4.97
C ILE A 225 -8.71 -0.98 -5.11
N ASP A 226 -8.54 -1.72 -4.02
CA ASP A 226 -8.05 -3.09 -4.02
C ASP A 226 -9.26 -4.03 -4.07
N SER A 227 -9.41 -4.76 -5.19
CA SER A 227 -10.66 -5.42 -5.55
C SER A 227 -10.71 -6.89 -5.11
N GLY A 228 -11.90 -7.48 -5.14
CA GLY A 228 -12.15 -8.84 -4.70
C GLY A 228 -12.41 -8.98 -3.20
N THR A 229 -12.60 -10.22 -2.77
CA THR A 229 -12.96 -10.57 -1.39
C THR A 229 -12.42 -11.95 -1.03
N ASN A 230 -11.76 -12.08 0.11
CA ASN A 230 -11.22 -13.38 0.53
C ASN A 230 -12.34 -14.41 0.79
N ASP A 231 -12.48 -15.40 -0.09
CA ASP A 231 -13.43 -16.52 0.04
C ASP A 231 -12.78 -17.81 0.56
N TYR A 232 -11.47 -17.80 0.83
CA TYR A 232 -10.65 -18.98 1.13
C TYR A 232 -10.79 -20.11 0.10
N GLY A 233 -11.14 -19.76 -1.14
CA GLY A 233 -11.55 -20.68 -2.19
C GLY A 233 -11.00 -20.32 -3.55
N SER A 234 -11.82 -20.54 -4.59
CA SER A 234 -11.41 -20.39 -5.99
C SER A 234 -11.13 -18.92 -6.33
N HIS A 235 -11.91 -17.99 -5.79
CA HIS A 235 -11.71 -16.57 -6.04
C HIS A 235 -10.37 -16.10 -5.44
N ARG A 236 -10.00 -16.59 -4.25
CA ARG A 236 -8.69 -16.28 -3.63
C ARG A 236 -7.50 -16.55 -4.56
N GLY A 237 -7.39 -17.79 -5.06
CA GLY A 237 -6.22 -18.22 -5.87
C GLY A 237 -6.25 -17.82 -7.35
N ASN A 238 -7.39 -17.35 -7.86
CA ASN A 238 -7.55 -16.99 -9.27
C ASN A 238 -7.75 -15.49 -9.52
N TYR A 239 -8.19 -14.73 -8.51
CA TYR A 239 -8.45 -13.29 -8.65
C TYR A 239 -7.94 -12.50 -7.45
N TYR A 240 -8.51 -12.67 -6.25
CA TYR A 240 -8.31 -11.75 -5.12
C TYR A 240 -6.86 -11.52 -4.73
N CYS A 241 -6.06 -12.59 -4.57
CA CYS A 241 -4.65 -12.44 -4.21
C CYS A 241 -3.73 -12.27 -5.43
N ARG A 242 -4.28 -12.14 -6.65
CA ARG A 242 -3.54 -12.12 -7.91
C ARG A 242 -3.44 -10.69 -8.43
N THR A 243 -2.38 -10.38 -9.17
CA THR A 243 -2.09 -8.99 -9.61
C THR A 243 -3.27 -8.36 -10.35
N ILE A 244 -4.05 -9.13 -11.10
CA ILE A 244 -5.25 -8.65 -11.81
C ILE A 244 -6.36 -8.07 -10.93
N ALA A 245 -6.35 -8.31 -9.61
CA ALA A 245 -7.30 -7.68 -8.69
C ALA A 245 -6.85 -6.29 -8.18
N HIS A 246 -5.65 -5.85 -8.54
CA HIS A 246 -5.01 -4.66 -7.98
C HIS A 246 -4.73 -3.62 -9.07
N ASN A 247 -4.49 -2.37 -8.67
CA ASN A 247 -4.11 -1.28 -9.58
C ASN A 247 -2.64 -1.41 -10.01
N GLY A 248 -2.31 -2.48 -10.71
CA GLY A 248 -0.95 -2.92 -11.05
C GLY A 248 -0.68 -2.96 -12.56
N ILE A 249 0.30 -3.79 -12.92
CA ILE A 249 0.71 -4.05 -14.31
C ILE A 249 0.59 -5.55 -14.59
N LEU A 250 0.12 -5.90 -15.79
CA LEU A 250 0.14 -7.27 -16.30
C LEU A 250 1.03 -7.37 -17.54
N VAL A 251 1.78 -8.47 -17.66
CA VAL A 251 2.49 -8.89 -18.87
C VAL A 251 2.11 -10.33 -19.14
N PHE A 252 1.27 -10.54 -20.14
CA PHE A 252 0.72 -11.85 -20.44
C PHE A 252 1.67 -12.66 -21.33
N ASP A 253 2.06 -13.86 -20.87
CA ASP A 253 2.69 -14.88 -21.70
C ASP A 253 1.84 -16.17 -21.61
N PRO A 254 1.34 -16.71 -22.74
CA PRO A 254 0.49 -17.91 -22.71
C PRO A 254 1.21 -19.17 -22.22
N ARG A 255 2.55 -19.18 -22.17
CA ARG A 255 3.36 -20.30 -21.65
C ARG A 255 3.55 -20.23 -20.14
N GLU A 256 3.19 -19.10 -19.52
CA GLU A 256 3.33 -18.93 -18.08
C GLU A 256 2.33 -19.80 -17.32
N VAL A 257 2.82 -20.56 -16.34
CA VAL A 257 2.03 -21.48 -15.53
C VAL A 257 2.06 -21.06 -14.07
N PHE A 258 0.88 -20.98 -13.45
CA PHE A 258 0.73 -20.69 -12.03
C PHE A 258 0.25 -21.94 -11.29
N SER A 259 0.93 -22.30 -10.20
CA SER A 259 0.53 -23.45 -9.40
C SER A 259 -0.63 -23.10 -8.45
N GLY A 260 -1.76 -23.80 -8.58
CA GLY A 260 -2.88 -23.67 -7.63
C GLY A 260 -2.54 -24.15 -6.21
N ARG A 261 -1.52 -25.00 -6.04
CA ARG A 261 -1.04 -25.44 -4.71
C ARG A 261 -0.43 -24.31 -3.89
N ALA A 262 -0.03 -23.22 -4.55
CA ALA A 262 0.47 -22.03 -3.90
C ALA A 262 -0.61 -21.29 -3.07
N TRP A 263 -1.90 -21.56 -3.33
CA TRP A 263 -3.03 -20.83 -2.76
C TRP A 263 -3.93 -21.68 -1.86
N SER A 264 -3.96 -22.99 -2.10
CA SER A 264 -4.74 -23.94 -1.30
C SER A 264 -4.10 -25.32 -1.32
N ALA A 265 -4.20 -26.05 -0.20
CA ALA A 265 -3.75 -27.44 -0.10
C ALA A 265 -4.47 -28.37 -1.11
N ARG A 266 -5.65 -27.97 -1.57
CA ARG A 266 -6.44 -28.68 -2.59
C ARG A 266 -6.01 -28.39 -4.03
N GLY A 267 -4.99 -27.55 -4.24
CA GLY A 267 -4.51 -27.19 -5.58
C GLY A 267 -5.45 -26.29 -6.38
N ILE A 268 -6.43 -25.63 -5.73
CA ILE A 268 -7.37 -24.71 -6.36
C ILE A 268 -6.69 -23.35 -6.56
N GLY A 269 -6.71 -22.84 -7.79
CA GLY A 269 -6.09 -21.58 -8.19
C GLY A 269 -5.35 -21.73 -9.53
N GLY A 270 -4.50 -20.76 -9.85
CA GLY A 270 -3.55 -20.89 -10.95
C GLY A 270 -4.02 -20.37 -12.31
N ALA A 271 -5.12 -19.60 -12.37
CA ALA A 271 -5.44 -18.83 -13.56
C ALA A 271 -4.23 -17.99 -13.99
N ASN A 272 -3.91 -18.01 -15.29
CA ASN A 272 -2.92 -17.11 -15.86
C ASN A 272 -3.57 -15.74 -16.04
N ASP A 273 -3.22 -14.83 -15.14
CA ASP A 273 -3.67 -13.44 -15.14
C ASP A 273 -2.65 -12.50 -15.80
N GLY A 274 -1.52 -13.03 -16.29
CA GLY A 274 -0.37 -12.23 -16.74
C GLY A 274 0.34 -11.47 -15.61
N GLY A 275 0.01 -11.77 -14.36
CA GLY A 275 0.48 -11.05 -13.18
C GLY A 275 1.83 -11.52 -12.66
N GLN A 276 2.05 -11.26 -11.38
CA GLN A 276 3.26 -11.60 -10.64
C GLN A 276 3.23 -13.05 -10.15
N MET A 277 4.42 -13.61 -9.96
CA MET A 277 4.67 -14.92 -9.36
C MET A 277 4.64 -14.83 -7.83
N ARG A 278 4.17 -15.89 -7.18
CA ARG A 278 4.20 -15.99 -5.72
C ARG A 278 5.63 -16.21 -5.24
N GLY A 279 6.09 -15.37 -4.31
CA GLY A 279 7.34 -15.58 -3.60
C GLY A 279 7.26 -16.75 -2.61
N ARG A 280 8.38 -17.03 -1.94
CA ARG A 280 8.43 -18.03 -0.86
C ARG A 280 8.24 -17.36 0.49
N ALA A 281 7.41 -17.94 1.36
CA ALA A 281 7.28 -17.44 2.72
C ALA A 281 8.60 -17.56 3.50
N ILE A 282 8.81 -16.62 4.42
CA ILE A 282 9.96 -16.59 5.32
C ILE A 282 9.56 -17.32 6.61
N GLU A 283 10.12 -18.49 6.83
CA GLU A 283 9.79 -19.41 7.92
C GLU A 283 10.75 -19.31 9.11
N ARG A 284 11.99 -18.83 8.89
CA ARG A 284 13.02 -18.71 9.94
C ARG A 284 13.75 -17.37 9.90
N ALA A 285 14.22 -16.91 11.07
CA ALA A 285 15.01 -15.69 11.18
C ALA A 285 16.27 -15.77 10.29
N GLY A 286 16.67 -14.65 9.71
CA GLY A 286 17.81 -14.58 8.79
C GLY A 286 17.61 -15.24 7.42
N GLN A 287 16.45 -15.84 7.13
CA GLN A 287 16.17 -16.45 5.83
C GLN A 287 16.05 -15.42 4.70
N PHE A 288 15.62 -14.19 5.03
CA PHE A 288 15.55 -13.13 4.04
C PHE A 288 16.96 -12.62 3.70
N LYS A 289 17.32 -12.70 2.42
CA LYS A 289 18.54 -12.11 1.86
C LYS A 289 18.28 -11.60 0.44
N PRO A 290 19.02 -10.57 -0.04
CA PRO A 290 18.94 -10.15 -1.42
C PRO A 290 19.11 -11.34 -2.37
N GLY A 291 18.27 -11.41 -3.41
CA GLY A 291 18.30 -12.51 -4.38
C GLY A 291 17.50 -13.77 -4.00
N CYS A 292 17.01 -13.90 -2.76
CA CYS A 292 16.22 -15.07 -2.38
C CYS A 292 14.81 -15.07 -3.02
N PRO A 293 14.11 -16.23 -3.07
CA PRO A 293 12.75 -16.31 -3.66
C PRO A 293 11.68 -15.44 -2.98
N SER A 294 11.96 -14.89 -1.80
CA SER A 294 11.10 -13.95 -1.07
C SER A 294 11.35 -12.49 -1.47
N ASP A 295 12.50 -12.19 -2.06
CA ASP A 295 12.89 -10.85 -2.50
C ASP A 295 12.26 -10.55 -3.87
N THR A 296 10.95 -10.34 -3.84
CA THR A 296 10.08 -10.15 -5.02
C THR A 296 9.97 -8.69 -5.44
N GLY A 297 10.04 -7.75 -4.51
CA GLY A 297 9.96 -6.32 -4.79
C GLY A 297 10.55 -5.46 -3.67
N LYS A 298 10.76 -4.18 -3.95
CA LYS A 298 11.31 -3.22 -2.99
C LYS A 298 10.97 -1.78 -3.36
N ILE A 299 10.86 -0.93 -2.34
CA ILE A 299 10.93 0.52 -2.51
C ILE A 299 12.39 0.91 -2.75
N ILE A 300 12.69 1.38 -3.95
CA ILE A 300 14.05 1.77 -4.37
C ILE A 300 14.32 3.26 -4.16
N ALA A 301 13.27 4.06 -4.04
CA ALA A 301 13.40 5.49 -3.76
C ALA A 301 12.17 6.02 -3.02
N PHE A 302 12.40 6.98 -2.13
CA PHE A 302 11.33 7.76 -1.50
C PHE A 302 11.84 9.17 -1.19
N LYS A 303 11.00 10.17 -1.43
CA LYS A 303 11.27 11.56 -1.07
C LYS A 303 9.97 12.22 -0.62
N ASN A 304 10.01 12.88 0.53
CA ASN A 304 8.90 13.67 1.04
C ASN A 304 9.32 15.14 1.13
N GLY A 305 8.72 15.98 0.30
CA GLY A 305 8.86 17.43 0.35
C GLY A 305 7.59 18.10 0.87
N ARG A 306 7.47 19.41 0.66
CA ARG A 306 6.37 20.22 1.22
C ARG A 306 5.10 20.03 0.40
N TYR A 307 5.18 20.28 -0.90
CA TYR A 307 4.06 20.24 -1.84
C TYR A 307 4.04 18.97 -2.67
N CYS A 308 5.07 18.13 -2.60
CA CYS A 308 5.10 16.84 -3.26
C CYS A 308 5.80 15.77 -2.42
N ALA A 309 5.34 14.53 -2.56
CA ALA A 309 6.10 13.36 -2.14
C ALA A 309 6.07 12.33 -3.25
N ALA A 310 7.08 11.47 -3.31
CA ALA A 310 7.13 10.40 -4.29
C ALA A 310 7.82 9.16 -3.74
N ALA A 311 7.44 8.02 -4.29
CA ALA A 311 8.13 6.75 -4.11
C ALA A 311 8.34 6.08 -5.46
N ALA A 312 9.39 5.27 -5.59
CA ALA A 312 9.52 4.32 -6.67
C ALA A 312 9.73 2.92 -6.14
N GLY A 313 9.04 1.96 -6.75
CA GLY A 313 9.15 0.54 -6.47
C GLY A 313 9.67 -0.23 -7.66
N ASP A 314 10.51 -1.22 -7.40
CA ASP A 314 10.98 -2.19 -8.37
C ASP A 314 10.34 -3.55 -8.09
N ALA A 315 9.45 -3.97 -8.99
CA ALA A 315 8.74 -5.24 -8.93
C ALA A 315 9.27 -6.23 -9.97
N THR A 316 10.43 -5.98 -10.58
CA THR A 316 10.97 -6.82 -11.67
C THR A 316 11.02 -8.30 -11.28
N ARG A 317 11.47 -8.58 -10.05
CA ARG A 317 11.59 -9.94 -9.49
C ARG A 317 10.26 -10.55 -9.03
N SER A 318 9.18 -9.79 -9.09
CA SER A 318 7.83 -10.30 -8.87
C SER A 318 7.31 -11.00 -10.11
N TYR A 319 7.87 -10.76 -11.30
CA TYR A 319 7.41 -11.42 -12.52
C TYR A 319 8.29 -12.62 -12.87
N TRP A 320 7.75 -13.52 -13.70
CA TRP A 320 8.57 -14.58 -14.30
C TRP A 320 9.72 -13.96 -15.10
N SER A 321 10.95 -14.39 -14.80
CA SER A 321 12.17 -13.87 -15.41
C SER A 321 12.21 -14.05 -16.92
N GLU A 322 11.42 -14.96 -17.50
CA GLU A 322 11.34 -15.18 -18.95
C GLU A 322 10.41 -14.22 -19.68
N LYS A 323 9.59 -13.42 -18.99
CA LYS A 323 8.66 -12.48 -19.64
C LYS A 323 8.97 -10.99 -19.38
N VAL A 324 9.55 -10.65 -18.23
CA VAL A 324 9.89 -9.26 -17.86
C VAL A 324 11.39 -9.11 -17.61
N ARG A 325 11.99 -8.07 -18.19
CA ARG A 325 13.35 -7.60 -17.87
C ARG A 325 13.36 -6.49 -16.83
N ARG A 326 12.31 -5.67 -16.81
CA ARG A 326 12.18 -4.53 -15.89
C ARG A 326 10.72 -4.20 -15.63
N ALA A 327 10.37 -3.93 -14.39
CA ALA A 327 9.04 -3.43 -13.99
C ALA A 327 9.17 -2.44 -12.83
N VAL A 328 9.38 -1.17 -13.17
CA VAL A 328 9.55 -0.09 -12.20
C VAL A 328 8.36 0.86 -12.28
N ARG A 329 7.84 1.28 -11.12
CA ARG A 329 6.80 2.29 -11.00
C ARG A 329 7.26 3.42 -10.11
N ALA A 330 7.04 4.66 -10.53
CA ALA A 330 7.11 5.84 -9.67
C ALA A 330 5.70 6.41 -9.42
N PHE A 331 5.42 6.70 -8.16
CA PHE A 331 4.14 7.20 -7.67
C PHE A 331 4.36 8.50 -6.91
N TYR A 332 3.77 9.59 -7.41
CA TYR A 332 3.91 10.94 -6.84
C TYR A 332 2.56 11.40 -6.30
N HIS A 333 2.57 12.14 -5.19
CA HIS A 333 1.42 12.86 -4.66
C HIS A 333 1.73 14.35 -4.67
N LEU A 334 1.05 15.09 -5.55
CA LEU A 334 1.06 16.55 -5.63
C LEU A 334 -0.02 17.08 -4.70
N ARG A 335 0.42 17.67 -3.60
CA ARG A 335 -0.46 18.17 -2.56
C ARG A 335 -1.04 19.52 -2.97
N PRO A 336 -2.35 19.73 -2.76
CA PRO A 336 -2.89 21.08 -2.71
C PRO A 336 -2.26 21.82 -1.53
N GLU A 337 -2.32 23.14 -1.58
CA GLU A 337 -1.81 23.95 -0.46
C GLU A 337 -2.60 23.72 0.83
N LYS A 338 -3.91 23.49 0.71
CA LYS A 338 -4.82 23.25 1.83
C LYS A 338 -5.72 22.07 1.52
N SER A 339 -5.95 21.25 2.54
CA SER A 339 -6.99 20.22 2.52
C SER A 339 -8.38 20.85 2.64
N GLY A 340 -9.40 20.10 2.25
CA GLY A 340 -10.80 20.50 2.35
C GLY A 340 -11.68 19.91 1.24
N PRO A 341 -12.99 20.21 1.28
CA PRO A 341 -13.97 19.62 0.36
C PRO A 341 -13.73 20.01 -1.11
N ASN A 342 -13.11 21.17 -1.35
CA ASN A 342 -12.79 21.68 -2.70
C ASN A 342 -11.30 21.51 -3.07
N ALA A 343 -10.49 20.86 -2.23
CA ALA A 343 -9.09 20.62 -2.53
C ALA A 343 -8.93 19.79 -3.83
N ILE A 344 -7.79 19.88 -4.49
CA ILE A 344 -7.50 19.12 -5.69
C ILE A 344 -6.14 18.44 -5.51
N ASP A 345 -6.16 17.19 -5.09
CA ASP A 345 -4.97 16.35 -5.03
C ASP A 345 -4.74 15.68 -6.38
N THR A 346 -3.51 15.65 -6.84
CA THR A 346 -3.14 14.94 -8.06
C THR A 346 -2.07 13.92 -7.75
N PHE A 347 -2.28 12.67 -8.17
CA PHE A 347 -1.27 11.64 -8.16
C PHE A 347 -0.72 11.47 -9.57
N VAL A 348 0.58 11.21 -9.69
CA VAL A 348 1.22 10.88 -10.96
C VAL A 348 1.73 9.45 -10.86
N VAL A 349 1.33 8.60 -11.81
CA VAL A 349 1.77 7.21 -11.89
C VAL A 349 2.56 7.06 -13.18
N PHE A 350 3.86 6.80 -13.04
CA PHE A 350 4.76 6.51 -14.14
C PHE A 350 5.24 5.07 -14.04
N ASP A 351 5.07 4.31 -15.11
CA ASP A 351 5.54 2.95 -15.24
C ASP A 351 6.60 2.87 -16.32
N SER A 352 7.62 2.06 -16.06
CA SER A 352 8.65 1.75 -17.03
C SER A 352 8.90 0.24 -17.02
N VAL A 353 8.41 -0.42 -18.06
CA VAL A 353 8.26 -1.88 -18.17
C VAL A 353 8.94 -2.37 -19.45
N GLU A 354 9.93 -3.23 -19.30
CA GLU A 354 10.61 -3.87 -20.43
C GLU A 354 10.26 -5.36 -20.45
N THR A 355 9.68 -5.82 -21.57
CA THR A 355 9.35 -7.23 -21.78
C THR A 355 10.49 -7.94 -22.51
N LYS A 356 10.69 -9.24 -22.23
CA LYS A 356 11.75 -10.03 -22.90
C LYS A 356 11.44 -10.30 -24.38
N LYS A 357 10.16 -10.48 -24.72
CA LYS A 357 9.71 -10.72 -26.09
C LYS A 357 9.33 -9.39 -26.76
N PRO A 358 10.05 -8.95 -27.81
CA PRO A 358 9.76 -7.70 -28.50
C PRO A 358 8.29 -7.59 -28.92
N GLY A 359 7.72 -6.40 -28.74
CA GLY A 359 6.34 -6.10 -29.14
C GLY A 359 5.25 -6.57 -28.16
N THR A 360 5.60 -7.31 -27.10
CA THR A 360 4.63 -7.68 -26.04
C THR A 360 4.23 -6.43 -25.26
N GLU A 361 2.93 -6.12 -25.28
CA GLU A 361 2.36 -5.00 -24.54
C GLU A 361 2.13 -5.38 -23.07
N ALA A 362 2.45 -4.46 -22.17
CA ALA A 362 2.02 -4.51 -20.80
C ALA A 362 0.61 -3.89 -20.68
N ARG A 363 -0.16 -4.26 -19.65
CA ARG A 363 -1.46 -3.66 -19.36
C ARG A 363 -1.44 -2.96 -18.02
N TRP A 364 -1.83 -1.69 -18.01
CA TRP A 364 -2.00 -0.89 -16.81
C TRP A 364 -3.45 -1.00 -16.31
N LEU A 365 -3.63 -1.24 -15.01
CA LEU A 365 -4.94 -1.49 -14.41
C LEU A 365 -5.37 -0.38 -13.45
N ILE A 366 -6.67 -0.06 -13.46
CA ILE A 366 -7.33 0.66 -12.36
C ILE A 366 -8.72 0.11 -12.08
N HIS A 367 -9.03 -0.16 -10.81
CA HIS A 367 -10.26 -0.79 -10.34
C HIS A 367 -11.19 0.22 -9.69
N SER A 368 -12.50 0.00 -9.86
CA SER A 368 -13.56 0.81 -9.28
C SER A 368 -14.79 0.00 -8.86
N ILE A 369 -15.54 0.56 -7.91
CA ILE A 369 -16.83 0.00 -7.46
C ILE A 369 -17.91 0.25 -8.51
N ASN A 370 -18.09 1.52 -8.89
CA ASN A 370 -19.05 1.91 -9.92
C ASN A 370 -18.42 1.85 -11.31
N ARG A 371 -19.26 1.70 -12.34
CA ARG A 371 -18.80 1.69 -13.74
C ARG A 371 -18.09 3.02 -14.06
N PRO A 372 -16.84 2.99 -14.53
CA PRO A 372 -16.14 4.21 -14.92
C PRO A 372 -16.70 4.77 -16.23
N LYS A 373 -16.47 6.07 -16.47
CA LYS A 373 -16.80 6.74 -17.73
C LYS A 373 -15.53 7.06 -18.49
N ILE A 374 -15.41 6.59 -19.74
CA ILE A 374 -14.33 7.00 -20.64
C ILE A 374 -14.57 8.43 -21.14
N ILE A 375 -13.50 9.22 -21.19
CA ILE A 375 -13.41 10.53 -21.85
C ILE A 375 -12.23 10.48 -22.83
N ARG A 376 -12.10 11.48 -23.71
CA ARG A 376 -11.17 11.47 -24.85
C ARG A 376 -9.80 10.82 -24.58
N ASN A 377 -9.04 11.36 -23.61
CA ASN A 377 -7.71 10.85 -23.23
C ASN A 377 -7.68 10.42 -21.76
N GLY A 378 -8.76 9.79 -21.27
CA GLY A 378 -8.84 9.47 -19.86
C GLY A 378 -10.15 8.84 -19.41
N PHE A 379 -10.40 8.90 -18.11
CA PHE A 379 -11.57 8.30 -17.50
C PHE A 379 -12.00 9.05 -16.25
N ILE A 380 -13.23 8.76 -15.80
CA ILE A 380 -13.79 9.28 -14.55
C ILE A 380 -14.28 8.09 -13.73
N ILE A 381 -13.83 8.00 -12.48
CA ILE A 381 -14.35 7.09 -11.46
C ILE A 381 -15.05 7.91 -10.38
N THR A 382 -16.21 7.47 -9.91
CA THR A 382 -16.93 8.12 -8.81
C THR A 382 -17.38 7.10 -7.78
N HIS A 383 -17.27 7.45 -6.50
CA HIS A 383 -17.80 6.66 -5.39
C HIS A 383 -18.03 7.55 -4.17
N GLY A 384 -19.16 7.35 -3.48
CA GLY A 384 -19.56 8.24 -2.38
C GLY A 384 -19.64 9.71 -2.83
N GLY A 385 -18.99 10.60 -2.08
CA GLY A 385 -18.85 12.02 -2.40
C GLY A 385 -17.60 12.37 -3.21
N GLY A 386 -16.76 11.38 -3.54
CA GLY A 386 -15.50 11.55 -4.25
C GLY A 386 -15.58 11.28 -5.75
N GLN A 387 -14.62 11.84 -6.47
CA GLN A 387 -14.39 11.60 -7.89
C GLN A 387 -12.89 11.56 -8.20
N LEU A 388 -12.50 10.69 -9.13
CA LEU A 388 -11.15 10.60 -9.69
C LEU A 388 -11.23 10.83 -11.20
N ILE A 389 -10.52 11.84 -11.68
CA ILE A 389 -10.35 12.13 -13.10
C ILE A 389 -8.96 11.63 -13.48
N GLY A 390 -8.91 10.57 -14.29
CA GLY A 390 -7.69 10.04 -14.88
C GLY A 390 -7.42 10.71 -16.22
N GLN A 391 -6.23 11.25 -16.42
CA GLN A 391 -5.70 11.69 -17.71
C GLN A 391 -4.51 10.80 -18.08
N VAL A 392 -4.61 10.10 -19.20
CA VAL A 392 -3.54 9.24 -19.71
C VAL A 392 -2.68 10.08 -20.66
N LEU A 393 -1.40 10.21 -20.31
CA LEU A 393 -0.42 10.98 -21.07
C LEU A 393 0.44 10.07 -21.95
N LEU A 394 0.80 8.89 -21.43
CA LEU A 394 1.44 7.83 -22.18
C LEU A 394 0.67 6.52 -21.95
N PRO A 395 0.30 5.80 -23.03
CA PRO A 395 0.48 6.15 -24.44
C PRO A 395 -0.41 7.35 -24.86
N VAL A 396 0.06 8.18 -25.79
CA VAL A 396 -0.61 9.45 -26.21
C VAL A 396 -2.01 9.24 -26.80
N ARG A 397 -2.28 8.06 -27.37
CA ARG A 397 -3.59 7.64 -27.90
C ARG A 397 -4.01 6.36 -27.20
N PRO A 398 -4.46 6.43 -25.95
CA PRO A 398 -4.71 5.26 -25.14
C PRO A 398 -5.92 4.49 -25.65
N LYS A 399 -5.77 3.17 -25.79
CA LYS A 399 -6.90 2.26 -25.82
C LYS A 399 -7.31 2.00 -24.37
N MET A 400 -8.58 2.15 -24.04
CA MET A 400 -9.08 1.92 -22.69
C MET A 400 -10.24 0.92 -22.76
N GLU A 401 -10.04 -0.26 -22.17
CA GLU A 401 -11.04 -1.31 -22.13
C GLU A 401 -11.70 -1.32 -20.74
N ILE A 402 -13.02 -1.14 -20.69
CA ILE A 402 -13.78 -1.31 -19.45
C ILE A 402 -14.20 -2.77 -19.33
N ILE A 403 -13.76 -3.45 -18.27
CA ILE A 403 -14.13 -4.83 -17.96
C ILE A 403 -14.83 -4.84 -16.60
N GLY A 404 -16.01 -5.45 -16.54
CA GLY A 404 -16.78 -5.52 -15.30
C GLY A 404 -18.27 -5.68 -15.52
N GLY A 405 -19.04 -5.49 -14.44
CA GLY A 405 -20.48 -5.71 -14.37
C GLY A 405 -20.84 -7.18 -14.13
N PRO A 406 -22.15 -7.48 -14.06
CA PRO A 406 -22.67 -8.82 -13.78
C PRO A 406 -21.97 -9.91 -14.61
N GLY A 407 -21.31 -10.85 -13.93
CA GLY A 407 -20.62 -11.97 -14.57
C GLY A 407 -19.22 -11.65 -15.11
N LYS A 408 -18.69 -10.45 -14.87
CA LYS A 408 -17.33 -10.03 -15.26
C LYS A 408 -16.59 -9.24 -14.16
N GLU A 409 -17.13 -9.18 -12.95
CA GLU A 409 -16.55 -8.45 -11.81
C GLU A 409 -15.15 -8.96 -11.45
N SER A 410 -14.90 -10.26 -11.66
CA SER A 410 -13.64 -10.95 -11.38
C SER A 410 -13.17 -11.74 -12.59
N PHE A 411 -13.24 -11.11 -13.77
CA PHE A 411 -12.92 -11.71 -15.06
C PHE A 411 -11.41 -11.82 -15.28
N VAL A 412 -10.92 -13.05 -15.48
CA VAL A 412 -9.52 -13.40 -15.73
C VAL A 412 -9.46 -14.34 -16.93
N ASN A 413 -8.83 -13.87 -18.01
CA ASN A 413 -8.52 -14.65 -19.21
C ASN A 413 -9.66 -15.57 -19.69
N GLY A 414 -10.83 -14.99 -19.98
CA GLY A 414 -11.97 -15.73 -20.51
C GLY A 414 -12.96 -16.28 -19.48
N LYS A 415 -12.63 -16.22 -18.18
CA LYS A 415 -13.47 -16.79 -17.11
C LYS A 415 -13.68 -15.83 -15.95
N ASN A 416 -14.90 -15.76 -15.44
CA ASN A 416 -15.21 -15.04 -14.20
C ASN A 416 -15.01 -15.95 -12.99
N TYR A 417 -14.40 -15.42 -11.93
CA TYR A 417 -14.19 -16.14 -10.67
C TYR A 417 -14.95 -15.42 -9.54
N PRO A 418 -16.27 -15.58 -9.40
CA PRO A 418 -17.01 -14.92 -8.32
C PRO A 418 -16.65 -15.51 -6.94
N PRO A 419 -16.68 -14.72 -5.86
CA PRO A 419 -16.49 -15.24 -4.51
C PRO A 419 -17.66 -16.14 -4.10
N LYS A 420 -17.37 -17.19 -3.33
CA LYS A 420 -18.42 -18.11 -2.80
C LYS A 420 -19.30 -17.51 -1.72
N LYS A 421 -18.84 -16.43 -1.10
CA LYS A 421 -19.55 -15.70 -0.04
C LYS A 421 -20.01 -14.35 -0.58
N LYS A 422 -20.89 -13.69 0.17
CA LYS A 422 -21.31 -12.31 -0.13
C LYS A 422 -20.06 -11.43 -0.31
N PRO A 423 -19.92 -10.74 -1.46
CA PRO A 423 -18.82 -9.81 -1.68
C PRO A 423 -18.77 -8.71 -0.63
N ASP A 424 -17.55 -8.29 -0.30
CA ASP A 424 -17.29 -7.12 0.54
C ASP A 424 -17.77 -5.83 -0.15
N ALA A 425 -18.01 -4.77 0.63
CA ALA A 425 -18.53 -3.50 0.10
C ALA A 425 -17.58 -2.85 -0.91
N GLU A 426 -16.28 -3.10 -0.78
CA GLU A 426 -15.25 -2.64 -1.71
C GLU A 426 -14.71 -3.78 -2.60
N HIS A 427 -15.45 -4.88 -2.78
CA HIS A 427 -15.10 -5.93 -3.75
C HIS A 427 -14.85 -5.35 -5.14
N GLY A 428 -15.53 -4.28 -5.50
CA GLY A 428 -15.45 -3.71 -6.84
C GLY A 428 -16.30 -4.48 -7.84
N ALA A 429 -16.58 -3.84 -8.97
CA ALA A 429 -17.28 -4.51 -10.07
C ALA A 429 -16.70 -4.17 -11.43
N TRP A 430 -15.71 -3.27 -11.50
CA TRP A 430 -15.18 -2.76 -12.76
C TRP A 430 -13.68 -2.50 -12.66
N ARG A 431 -13.01 -2.59 -13.81
CA ARG A 431 -11.66 -2.08 -14.03
C ARG A 431 -11.51 -1.49 -15.43
N ILE A 432 -10.50 -0.65 -15.60
CA ILE A 432 -10.00 -0.22 -16.91
C ILE A 432 -8.64 -0.88 -17.15
N GLU A 433 -8.45 -1.43 -18.34
CA GLU A 433 -7.15 -1.89 -18.82
C GLU A 433 -6.64 -0.95 -19.93
N ILE A 434 -5.37 -0.55 -19.82
CA ILE A 434 -4.69 0.30 -20.80
C ILE A 434 -3.43 -0.41 -21.29
N PRO A 435 -3.41 -0.94 -22.53
CA PRO A 435 -2.20 -1.51 -23.10
C PRO A 435 -1.17 -0.41 -23.39
N PHE A 436 0.10 -0.72 -23.15
CA PHE A 436 1.21 0.17 -23.45
C PHE A 436 2.50 -0.60 -23.76
N LYS A 437 3.45 0.10 -24.38
CA LYS A 437 4.81 -0.39 -24.64
C LYS A 437 5.80 0.51 -23.93
N ASP A 438 6.73 -0.09 -23.22
CA ASP A 438 7.84 0.53 -22.48
C ASP A 438 7.42 1.44 -21.32
N GLN A 439 6.53 2.42 -21.54
CA GLN A 439 6.16 3.43 -20.56
C GLN A 439 4.66 3.70 -20.53
N ALA A 440 4.11 3.85 -19.32
CA ALA A 440 2.80 4.42 -19.09
C ALA A 440 2.91 5.62 -18.16
N LEU A 441 2.09 6.64 -18.39
CA LEU A 441 2.06 7.84 -17.55
C LEU A 441 0.62 8.31 -17.41
N VAL A 442 0.12 8.30 -16.17
CA VAL A 442 -1.26 8.64 -15.85
C VAL A 442 -1.31 9.65 -14.72
N LEU A 443 -2.05 10.75 -14.91
CA LEU A 443 -2.41 11.69 -13.86
C LEU A 443 -3.76 11.31 -13.28
N LEU A 444 -3.83 11.15 -11.97
CA LEU A 444 -5.03 10.79 -11.23
C LEU A 444 -5.40 11.96 -10.31
N THR A 445 -6.31 12.81 -10.76
CA THR A 445 -6.74 14.00 -10.00
C THR A 445 -8.01 13.70 -9.22
N THR A 446 -7.97 13.82 -7.90
CA THR A 446 -9.14 13.67 -7.03
C THR A 446 -9.88 14.99 -6.89
N THR A 447 -11.21 14.93 -6.89
CA THR A 447 -12.11 16.06 -6.65
C THR A 447 -13.31 15.61 -5.82
N LYS A 448 -14.13 16.56 -5.37
CA LYS A 448 -15.52 16.23 -5.02
C LYS A 448 -16.27 15.73 -6.26
N LYS A 449 -17.28 14.90 -6.05
CA LYS A 449 -18.19 14.43 -7.10
C LYS A 449 -18.87 15.62 -7.79
N GLY A 450 -18.95 15.56 -9.12
CA GLY A 450 -19.69 16.54 -9.93
C GLY A 450 -18.83 17.64 -10.57
N VAL A 451 -17.55 17.80 -10.18
CA VAL A 451 -16.62 18.69 -10.89
C VAL A 451 -16.44 18.19 -12.31
N LYS A 452 -16.68 19.03 -13.33
CA LYS A 452 -16.55 18.59 -14.73
C LYS A 452 -15.07 18.49 -15.10
N PRO A 453 -14.65 17.51 -15.92
CA PRO A 453 -13.26 17.42 -16.38
C PRO A 453 -12.74 18.69 -17.05
N ALA A 454 -13.61 19.45 -17.74
CA ALA A 454 -13.24 20.72 -18.38
C ALA A 454 -12.84 21.83 -17.38
N GLU A 455 -13.22 21.70 -16.10
CA GLU A 455 -12.81 22.62 -15.03
C GLU A 455 -11.40 22.32 -14.50
N ILE A 456 -10.82 21.17 -14.87
CA ILE A 456 -9.47 20.76 -14.48
C ILE A 456 -8.54 21.00 -15.66
N PRO A 457 -7.57 21.95 -15.57
CA PRO A 457 -6.63 22.19 -16.64
C PRO A 457 -5.88 20.89 -17.02
N PRO A 458 -5.92 20.45 -18.28
CA PRO A 458 -5.25 19.22 -18.67
C PRO A 458 -3.73 19.41 -18.64
N ALA A 459 -3.01 18.32 -18.44
CA ALA A 459 -1.59 18.28 -18.75
C ALA A 459 -1.37 18.24 -20.26
N ILE A 460 -0.48 19.11 -20.73
CA ILE A 460 -0.13 19.27 -22.13
C ILE A 460 1.38 19.07 -22.30
N PRO A 461 1.85 18.56 -23.45
CA PRO A 461 3.27 18.42 -23.71
C PRO A 461 4.02 19.74 -23.57
N THR A 462 5.25 19.69 -23.07
CA THR A 462 6.15 20.86 -23.05
C THR A 462 6.86 21.02 -24.40
N GLU A 463 7.05 22.26 -24.85
CA GLU A 463 7.69 22.55 -26.15
C GLU A 463 9.22 22.40 -26.12
N THR A 464 9.85 22.70 -24.98
CA THR A 464 11.31 22.86 -24.87
C THR A 464 12.05 21.66 -24.26
N LYS A 465 11.33 20.78 -23.56
CA LYS A 465 11.89 19.57 -22.92
C LYS A 465 10.90 18.42 -23.04
N PRO A 466 11.33 17.15 -23.09
CA PRO A 466 10.42 16.00 -22.99
C PRO A 466 9.67 16.04 -21.65
N GLY A 467 8.34 16.15 -21.70
CA GLY A 467 7.57 16.33 -20.49
C GLY A 467 6.16 16.86 -20.71
N PHE A 468 5.52 17.19 -19.59
CA PHE A 468 4.18 17.75 -19.56
C PHE A 468 4.08 18.87 -18.53
N THR A 469 3.25 19.88 -18.81
CA THR A 469 2.97 20.98 -17.88
C THR A 469 1.47 21.09 -17.61
N PHE A 470 1.10 21.41 -16.37
CA PHE A 470 -0.29 21.61 -15.94
C PHE A 470 -0.38 22.48 -14.69
N SER A 471 -1.58 22.97 -14.40
CA SER A 471 -1.85 23.78 -13.21
C SER A 471 -2.89 23.15 -12.30
N ARG A 472 -2.71 23.31 -10.97
CA ARG A 472 -3.71 23.01 -9.94
C ARG A 472 -3.77 24.18 -8.98
N GLY A 473 -4.86 24.94 -9.01
CA GLY A 473 -4.96 26.20 -8.27
C GLY A 473 -3.81 27.14 -8.63
N ARG A 474 -3.08 27.62 -7.61
CA ARG A 474 -1.94 28.54 -7.77
C ARG A 474 -0.65 27.90 -8.30
N PHE A 475 -0.57 26.57 -8.32
CA PHE A 475 0.65 25.85 -8.66
C PHE A 475 0.64 25.46 -10.13
N ARG A 476 1.78 25.66 -10.78
CA ARG A 476 2.10 25.04 -12.06
C ARG A 476 3.11 23.93 -11.82
N TYR A 477 2.94 22.81 -12.50
CA TYR A 477 3.80 21.65 -12.40
C TYR A 477 4.46 21.42 -13.76
N ASN A 478 5.77 21.19 -13.76
CA ASN A 478 6.47 20.63 -14.91
C ASN A 478 6.88 19.20 -14.56
N LEU A 479 6.29 18.24 -15.25
CA LEU A 479 6.68 16.84 -15.20
C LEU A 479 7.71 16.61 -16.30
N LEU A 480 8.96 16.44 -15.92
CA LEU A 480 10.10 16.29 -16.83
C LEU A 480 10.39 14.79 -17.01
N LEU A 481 10.29 14.31 -18.25
CA LEU A 481 10.70 12.96 -18.60
C LEU A 481 12.22 12.96 -18.84
N GLY A 482 12.90 11.92 -18.37
CA GLY A 482 14.32 11.76 -18.66
C GLY A 482 14.57 11.32 -20.10
N GLU A 483 15.83 11.39 -20.51
CA GLU A 483 16.24 11.02 -21.87
C GLU A 483 16.21 9.50 -22.07
N ALA A 484 16.58 8.74 -21.04
CA ALA A 484 16.50 7.28 -21.09
C ALA A 484 15.11 6.79 -20.66
N LYS A 485 14.64 5.71 -21.28
CA LYS A 485 13.34 5.10 -20.93
C LYS A 485 13.26 4.65 -19.45
N SER A 486 14.41 4.37 -18.85
CA SER A 486 14.57 4.01 -17.44
C SER A 486 14.47 5.19 -16.47
N ASP A 487 14.60 6.41 -16.94
CA ASP A 487 14.68 7.57 -16.06
C ASP A 487 13.32 7.84 -15.41
N LEU A 488 13.35 8.02 -14.09
CA LEU A 488 12.17 8.40 -13.32
C LEU A 488 11.87 9.89 -13.53
N PRO A 489 10.61 10.28 -13.78
CA PRO A 489 10.28 11.67 -14.01
C PRO A 489 10.65 12.59 -12.83
N ALA A 490 11.14 13.79 -13.14
CA ALA A 490 11.27 14.84 -12.14
C ALA A 490 10.02 15.73 -12.15
N ILE A 491 9.68 16.32 -11.00
CA ILE A 491 8.59 17.27 -10.88
C ILE A 491 9.12 18.59 -10.35
N GLU A 492 8.97 19.65 -11.14
CA GLU A 492 9.17 21.02 -10.69
C GLU A 492 7.81 21.62 -10.35
N ILE A 493 7.73 22.29 -9.20
CA ILE A 493 6.54 22.98 -8.72
C ILE A 493 6.85 24.47 -8.74
N LEU A 494 6.02 25.22 -9.45
CA LEU A 494 6.16 26.64 -9.65
C LEU A 494 4.99 27.39 -9.03
N GLN A 495 5.30 28.55 -8.44
CA GLN A 495 4.32 29.52 -7.99
C GLN A 495 4.77 30.91 -8.47
N ASN A 496 3.88 31.66 -9.13
CA ASN A 496 4.19 32.97 -9.72
C ASN A 496 5.42 32.93 -10.65
N GLY A 497 5.56 31.86 -11.44
CA GLY A 497 6.66 31.68 -12.40
C GLY A 497 8.00 31.25 -11.80
N LYS A 498 8.12 31.15 -10.46
CA LYS A 498 9.35 30.72 -9.79
C LYS A 498 9.23 29.27 -9.33
N ILE A 499 10.27 28.47 -9.54
CA ILE A 499 10.36 27.11 -8.97
C ILE A 499 10.49 27.24 -7.45
N ILE A 500 9.53 26.68 -6.72
CA ILE A 500 9.51 26.68 -5.24
C ILE A 500 9.90 25.32 -4.66
N GLU A 501 9.81 24.25 -5.45
CA GLU A 501 10.20 22.91 -5.05
C GLU A 501 10.50 22.06 -6.28
N THR A 502 11.57 21.27 -6.21
CA THR A 502 11.90 20.27 -7.24
C THR A 502 12.03 18.90 -6.58
N LEU A 503 11.23 17.95 -7.03
CA LEU A 503 11.31 16.56 -6.62
C LEU A 503 11.94 15.74 -7.75
N ARG A 504 13.10 15.17 -7.46
CA ARG A 504 13.81 14.21 -8.32
C ARG A 504 14.11 12.97 -7.48
N LEU A 505 13.69 11.82 -7.96
CA LEU A 505 14.10 10.53 -7.42
C LEU A 505 15.49 10.18 -8.00
N PRO A 506 16.34 9.43 -7.27
CA PRO A 506 17.62 8.98 -7.80
C PRO A 506 17.42 8.20 -9.10
N ALA A 507 18.42 8.27 -9.98
CA ALA A 507 18.44 7.44 -11.17
C ALA A 507 18.40 5.96 -10.76
N LEU A 508 17.77 5.13 -11.58
CA LEU A 508 17.84 3.68 -11.40
C LEU A 508 19.31 3.26 -11.58
N GLU A 509 19.85 2.52 -10.61
CA GLU A 509 21.10 1.80 -10.85
C GLU A 509 20.88 0.87 -12.05
N ARG A 510 21.80 0.92 -13.03
CA ARG A 510 21.67 0.22 -14.31
C ARG A 510 21.85 -1.29 -14.17
#